data_AF-A0A3P3WLC6-F1
#
_entry.id   AF-A0A3P3WLC6-F1
#
_cell.length_a   1.000
_cell.length_b   1.000
_cell.length_c   1.000
_cell.angle_alpha   90.00
_cell.angle_beta   90.00
_cell.angle_gamma   90.00
#
_symmetry.space_group_name_H-M   'P 1'
#
loop_
_entity.id
_entity.type
_entity.pdbx_description
1 polymer ?
#
loop_
_entity_poly.entity_id
_entity_poly.type
_entity_poly.pdbx_seq_one_letter_code
_entity_poly.pdbx_strand_id
1 'polypeptide(L)'
;MIIILQLTSCKGHDEKGVSYPKQKKRNTEKFDIEKFDQYANMPNKPYSENCKEILPDKSEKVQLLMAENYQEEIIPPPPSMIKRVKTFYLNTGVIKEELSTYIGLHFPVGEIKYYDQKGNLVKTEDTDLAYKDFSVKLLDLFEILQKEPLLDGLSMEEKENFNRIFEIRKESKDVSLEDVFKEFKQNKFLNSMDDKDRRSLIGIDFNETKKEWKVVKDLYPFGLINIKVDANDGRVLEKKYEAEKRP
;
A
#
# COMPACT_ATOMS: atom_id res chain seq x y z
N MET A 1 55.56 -15.33 30.42
CA MET A 1 54.84 -14.57 29.37
C MET A 1 53.47 -15.20 29.22
N ILE A 2 52.44 -14.57 29.78
CA ILE A 2 51.05 -15.06 29.76
C ILE A 2 50.28 -14.12 28.84
N ILE A 3 49.82 -14.66 27.71
CA ILE A 3 49.00 -13.93 26.74
C ILE A 3 47.56 -13.97 27.26
N ILE A 4 47.09 -12.85 27.79
CA ILE A 4 45.66 -12.66 28.12
C ILE A 4 44.98 -12.27 26.81
N LEU A 5 44.29 -13.23 26.19
CA LEU A 5 43.40 -12.96 25.06
C LEU A 5 42.26 -12.06 25.54
N GLN A 6 42.20 -10.86 24.99
CA GLN A 6 41.06 -9.96 25.10
C GLN A 6 39.84 -10.60 24.42
N LEU A 7 38.85 -11.01 25.21
CA LEU A 7 37.50 -11.27 24.73
C LEU A 7 36.74 -9.94 24.64
N THR A 8 36.91 -9.22 23.54
CA THR A 8 35.99 -8.16 23.13
C THR A 8 35.04 -8.71 22.08
N SER A 9 33.92 -9.27 22.53
CA SER A 9 32.76 -9.64 21.71
C SER A 9 31.55 -9.57 22.64
N CYS A 10 30.42 -8.91 22.38
CA CYS A 10 29.84 -8.41 21.15
C CYS A 10 29.36 -6.97 21.39
N LYS A 11 29.71 -6.04 20.49
CA LYS A 11 28.81 -4.91 20.24
C LYS A 11 27.67 -5.47 19.40
N GLY A 12 26.59 -5.89 20.05
CA GLY A 12 25.34 -6.18 19.37
C GLY A 12 24.92 -4.92 18.63
N HIS A 13 24.89 -5.01 17.30
CA HIS A 13 24.12 -4.10 16.49
C HIS A 13 22.66 -4.30 16.91
N ASP A 14 22.15 -3.46 17.80
CA ASP A 14 20.71 -3.29 17.91
C ASP A 14 20.27 -2.64 16.59
N GLU A 15 19.80 -3.47 15.65
CA GLU A 15 19.07 -3.02 14.48
C GLU A 15 17.91 -2.16 14.99
N LYS A 16 18.04 -0.85 14.82
CA LYS A 16 17.11 0.15 15.32
C LYS A 16 15.73 -0.10 14.70
N GLY A 17 14.90 -0.89 15.36
CA GLY A 17 13.51 -1.12 14.97
C GLY A 17 12.94 -2.52 15.18
N VAL A 18 13.78 -3.47 15.58
CA VAL A 18 13.32 -4.80 15.97
C VAL A 18 13.23 -4.90 17.48
N SER A 19 12.08 -5.33 17.99
CA SER A 19 11.85 -5.58 19.41
C SER A 19 11.38 -7.01 19.66
N TYR A 20 12.00 -7.66 20.64
CA TYR A 20 11.63 -8.99 21.11
C TYR A 20 10.90 -8.88 22.46
N PRO A 21 9.70 -9.46 22.60
CA PRO A 21 8.92 -9.31 23.81
C PRO A 21 9.54 -10.08 24.99
N LYS A 22 9.72 -9.40 26.13
CA LYS A 22 10.21 -10.01 27.38
C LYS A 22 9.20 -10.96 28.03
N GLN A 23 7.93 -10.88 27.64
CA GLN A 23 6.83 -11.73 28.11
C GLN A 23 6.10 -12.35 26.92
N LYS A 24 5.72 -13.63 27.04
CA LYS A 24 4.96 -14.34 26.01
C LYS A 24 3.53 -13.79 25.90
N LYS A 25 3.33 -12.75 25.09
CA LYS A 25 2.01 -12.35 24.63
C LYS A 25 1.54 -13.38 23.61
N ARG A 26 0.35 -13.96 23.80
CA ARG A 26 -0.20 -15.00 22.91
C ARG A 26 -1.41 -14.47 22.17
N ASN A 27 -1.45 -14.69 20.85
CA ASN A 27 -2.62 -14.52 20.02
C ASN A 27 -3.19 -15.91 19.69
N THR A 28 -4.49 -16.11 19.93
CA THR A 28 -5.17 -17.39 19.73
C THR A 28 -6.02 -17.43 18.46
N GLU A 29 -5.95 -16.38 17.65
CA GLU A 29 -6.66 -16.31 16.38
C GLU A 29 -6.24 -17.45 15.44
N LYS A 30 -7.25 -18.00 14.76
CA LYS A 30 -7.08 -19.08 13.79
C LYS A 30 -7.88 -18.79 12.53
N PHE A 31 -7.30 -19.16 11.40
CA PHE A 31 -7.98 -19.23 10.13
C PHE A 31 -8.94 -20.43 10.11
N ASP A 32 -10.17 -20.21 9.67
CA ASP A 32 -11.19 -21.26 9.54
C ASP A 32 -10.99 -22.01 8.21
N ILE A 33 -10.10 -23.00 8.25
CA ILE A 33 -9.70 -23.80 7.08
C ILE A 33 -10.89 -24.57 6.52
N GLU A 34 -11.70 -25.19 7.39
CA GLU A 34 -12.85 -25.99 6.96
C GLU A 34 -13.87 -25.14 6.22
N LYS A 35 -14.20 -23.96 6.75
CA LYS A 35 -15.08 -23.01 6.06
C LYS A 35 -14.48 -22.58 4.73
N PHE A 36 -13.19 -22.26 4.68
CA PHE A 36 -12.51 -21.86 3.44
C PHE A 36 -12.55 -22.96 2.38
N ASP A 37 -12.22 -24.20 2.75
CA ASP A 37 -12.20 -25.35 1.84
C ASP A 37 -13.59 -25.68 1.29
N GLN A 38 -14.66 -25.50 2.08
CA GLN A 38 -16.03 -25.65 1.59
C GLN A 38 -16.36 -24.66 0.46
N TYR A 39 -15.87 -23.43 0.55
CA TYR A 39 -16.02 -22.44 -0.51
C TYR A 39 -15.14 -22.74 -1.72
N ALA A 40 -13.89 -23.16 -1.50
CA ALA A 40 -12.94 -23.48 -2.58
C ALA A 40 -13.37 -24.71 -3.42
N ASN A 41 -14.11 -25.65 -2.82
CA ASN A 41 -14.62 -26.85 -3.49
C ASN A 41 -15.99 -26.67 -4.17
N MET A 42 -16.53 -25.44 -4.25
CA MET A 42 -17.79 -25.21 -4.96
C MET A 42 -17.59 -25.34 -6.48
N PRO A 43 -18.38 -26.20 -7.17
CA PRO A 43 -18.12 -26.61 -8.56
C PRO A 43 -18.19 -25.51 -9.63
N ASN A 44 -18.58 -24.29 -9.25
CA ASN A 44 -18.75 -23.15 -10.15
C ASN A 44 -17.84 -21.96 -9.80
N LYS A 45 -16.86 -22.13 -8.93
CA LYS A 45 -15.88 -21.09 -8.59
C LYS A 45 -14.47 -21.61 -8.82
N PRO A 46 -13.64 -20.95 -9.65
CA PRO A 46 -12.23 -21.26 -9.75
C PRO A 46 -11.60 -21.36 -8.36
N TYR A 47 -10.74 -22.37 -8.17
CA TYR A 47 -9.97 -22.59 -6.93
C TYR A 47 -9.10 -21.37 -6.55
N SER A 48 -8.89 -20.44 -7.49
CA SER A 48 -8.17 -19.18 -7.33
C SER A 48 -9.04 -18.00 -6.86
N GLU A 49 -10.32 -18.19 -6.54
CA GLU A 49 -11.22 -17.10 -6.18
C GLU A 49 -11.25 -16.83 -4.69
N ASN A 50 -10.76 -15.65 -4.33
CA ASN A 50 -10.83 -15.02 -3.03
C ASN A 50 -12.20 -15.23 -2.37
N CYS A 51 -12.23 -15.74 -1.13
CA CYS A 51 -13.46 -15.73 -0.34
C CYS A 51 -13.68 -14.30 0.16
N LYS A 52 -14.72 -13.63 -0.35
CA LYS A 52 -15.07 -12.26 0.00
C LYS A 52 -16.32 -12.24 0.86
N GLU A 53 -16.22 -11.55 2.00
CA GLU A 53 -17.32 -11.35 2.95
C GLU A 53 -17.40 -9.86 3.28
N ILE A 54 -18.61 -9.29 3.32
CA ILE A 54 -18.82 -7.93 3.83
C ILE A 54 -19.17 -8.02 5.30
N LEU A 55 -18.35 -7.40 6.14
CA LEU A 55 -18.52 -7.37 7.59
C LEU A 55 -19.62 -6.36 8.01
N PRO A 56 -20.15 -6.43 9.25
CA PRO A 56 -21.19 -5.51 9.73
C PRO A 56 -20.80 -4.03 9.70
N ASP A 57 -19.50 -3.73 9.83
CA ASP A 57 -18.92 -2.38 9.72
C ASP A 57 -18.70 -1.93 8.25
N LYS A 58 -19.17 -2.74 7.29
CA LYS A 58 -18.98 -2.58 5.83
C LYS A 58 -17.55 -2.77 5.34
N SER A 59 -16.64 -3.27 6.18
CA SER A 59 -15.31 -3.69 5.73
C SER A 59 -15.43 -4.93 4.83
N GLU A 60 -14.61 -5.00 3.79
CA GLU A 60 -14.46 -6.20 2.97
C GLU A 60 -13.41 -7.10 3.61
N LYS A 61 -13.79 -8.32 3.98
CA LYS A 61 -12.88 -9.39 4.38
C LYS A 61 -12.59 -10.26 3.16
N VAL A 62 -11.32 -10.38 2.81
CA VAL A 62 -10.84 -11.17 1.67
C VAL A 62 -9.93 -12.27 2.20
N GLN A 63 -10.28 -13.53 1.98
CA GLN A 63 -9.47 -14.68 2.38
C GLN A 63 -8.88 -15.37 1.15
N LEU A 64 -7.61 -15.77 1.25
CA LEU A 64 -6.75 -16.23 0.16
C LEU A 64 -5.94 -17.45 0.61
N LEU A 65 -5.71 -18.38 -0.32
CA LEU A 65 -4.68 -19.41 -0.20
C LEU A 65 -3.47 -18.97 -1.01
N MET A 66 -2.35 -18.73 -0.34
CA MET A 66 -1.05 -18.48 -0.94
C MET A 66 -0.25 -19.79 -0.97
N ALA A 67 0.87 -19.82 -1.69
CA ALA A 67 1.69 -21.04 -1.86
C ALA A 67 2.08 -21.74 -0.54
N GLU A 68 2.32 -20.96 0.54
CA GLU A 68 2.82 -21.49 1.82
C GLU A 68 2.00 -21.07 3.04
N ASN A 69 0.88 -20.36 2.85
CA ASN A 69 0.09 -19.80 3.95
C ASN A 69 -1.33 -19.44 3.52
N TYR A 70 -2.21 -19.25 4.51
CA TYR A 70 -3.46 -18.55 4.30
C TYR A 70 -3.26 -17.06 4.58
N GLN A 71 -3.97 -16.21 3.86
CA GLN A 71 -3.97 -14.77 4.09
C GLN A 71 -5.41 -14.26 4.23
N GLU A 72 -5.61 -13.36 5.19
CA GLU A 72 -6.84 -12.59 5.36
C GLU A 72 -6.52 -11.11 5.26
N GLU A 73 -7.24 -10.40 4.40
CA GLU A 73 -7.21 -8.95 4.30
C GLU A 73 -8.53 -8.38 4.83
N ILE A 74 -8.45 -7.35 5.66
CA ILE A 74 -9.61 -6.57 6.11
C ILE A 74 -9.44 -5.17 5.52
N ILE A 75 -10.26 -4.87 4.52
CA ILE A 75 -10.26 -3.62 3.78
C ILE A 75 -11.40 -2.75 4.31
N PRO A 76 -11.10 -1.67 5.06
CA PRO A 76 -12.14 -0.80 5.58
C PRO A 76 -12.88 -0.02 4.48
N PRO A 77 -14.13 0.40 4.73
CA PRO A 77 -14.84 1.29 3.82
C PRO A 77 -14.09 2.63 3.66
N PRO A 78 -14.34 3.39 2.58
CA PRO A 78 -13.83 4.75 2.44
C PRO A 78 -14.17 5.62 3.66
N PRO A 79 -13.31 6.58 4.07
CA PRO A 79 -12.12 7.08 3.37
C PRO A 79 -10.79 6.42 3.76
N SER A 80 -10.79 5.32 4.53
CA SER A 80 -9.53 4.76 5.02
C SER A 80 -8.64 4.28 3.87
N MET A 81 -7.34 4.59 3.95
CA MET A 81 -6.32 4.21 2.95
C MET A 81 -5.57 2.92 3.33
N ILE A 82 -5.73 2.45 4.58
CA ILE A 82 -4.94 1.38 5.16
C ILE A 82 -5.84 0.16 5.39
N LYS A 83 -5.41 -1.01 4.91
CA LYS A 83 -5.99 -2.31 5.22
C LYS A 83 -5.17 -3.04 6.26
N ARG A 84 -5.80 -4.00 6.95
CA ARG A 84 -5.09 -4.97 7.80
C ARG A 84 -4.86 -6.25 7.01
N VAL A 85 -3.68 -6.83 7.13
CA VAL A 85 -3.34 -8.13 6.55
C VAL A 85 -2.89 -9.04 7.67
N LYS A 86 -3.44 -10.26 7.68
CA LYS A 86 -3.06 -11.33 8.58
C LYS A 86 -2.66 -12.54 7.76
N THR A 87 -1.54 -13.14 8.13
CA THR A 87 -1.05 -14.38 7.51
C THR A 87 -1.11 -15.48 8.54
N PHE A 88 -1.48 -16.69 8.12
CA PHE A 88 -1.67 -17.84 8.99
C PHE A 88 -0.87 -19.04 8.50
N TYR A 89 -0.34 -19.83 9.42
CA TYR A 89 0.38 -21.06 9.10
C TYR A 89 -0.56 -22.07 8.45
N LEU A 90 -0.19 -22.57 7.27
CA LEU A 90 -0.98 -23.55 6.51
C LEU A 90 -1.37 -24.79 7.36
N ASN A 91 -0.41 -25.34 8.11
CA ASN A 91 -0.60 -26.59 8.85
C ASN A 91 -1.48 -26.47 10.10
N THR A 92 -1.64 -25.29 10.67
CA THR A 92 -2.30 -25.10 11.99
C THR A 92 -3.43 -24.09 11.96
N GLY A 93 -3.51 -23.26 10.92
CA GLY A 93 -4.37 -22.08 10.86
C GLY A 93 -4.00 -20.99 11.85
N VAL A 94 -2.98 -21.16 12.71
CA VAL A 94 -2.60 -20.16 13.72
C VAL A 94 -1.98 -18.94 13.05
N ILE A 95 -2.28 -17.74 13.57
CA ILE A 95 -1.69 -16.50 13.08
C ILE A 95 -0.16 -16.58 13.09
N LYS A 96 0.44 -16.20 11.97
CA LYS A 96 1.88 -16.14 11.72
C LYS A 96 2.35 -14.68 11.72
N GLU A 97 1.56 -13.80 11.11
CA GLU A 97 1.93 -12.40 10.90
C GLU A 97 0.68 -11.52 10.93
N GLU A 98 0.81 -10.31 11.46
CA GLU A 98 -0.19 -9.25 11.39
C GLU A 98 0.49 -7.93 11.05
N LEU A 99 -0.02 -7.22 10.05
CA LEU A 99 0.42 -5.88 9.69
C LEU A 99 -0.72 -5.01 9.17
N SER A 100 -0.44 -3.70 9.09
CA SER A 100 -1.22 -2.74 8.34
C SER A 100 -0.47 -2.33 7.08
N THR A 101 -1.16 -2.19 5.96
CA THR A 101 -0.58 -1.80 4.67
C THR A 101 -1.52 -0.88 3.91
N TYR A 102 -0.97 -0.08 3.01
CA TYR A 102 -1.79 0.63 2.03
C TYR A 102 -2.68 -0.33 1.21
N ILE A 103 -3.87 0.12 0.78
CA ILE A 103 -4.85 -0.72 0.06
C ILE A 103 -4.38 -1.10 -1.35
N GLY A 104 -3.71 -0.20 -2.07
CA GLY A 104 -3.29 -0.41 -3.47
C GLY A 104 -2.02 -1.25 -3.63
N LEU A 105 -1.16 -1.31 -2.61
CA LEU A 105 0.14 -2.00 -2.65
C LEU A 105 0.46 -2.64 -1.31
N HIS A 106 1.34 -3.63 -1.32
CA HIS A 106 1.93 -4.16 -0.09
C HIS A 106 3.06 -3.26 0.42
N PHE A 107 2.68 -2.10 0.95
CA PHE A 107 3.57 -1.15 1.63
C PHE A 107 3.19 -1.10 3.11
N PRO A 108 3.92 -1.81 3.99
CA PRO A 108 3.63 -1.86 5.42
C PRO A 108 3.67 -0.49 6.10
N VAL A 109 2.85 -0.33 7.14
CA VAL A 109 2.71 0.90 7.93
C VAL A 109 2.61 0.54 9.40
N GLY A 110 3.40 1.22 10.24
CA GLY A 110 3.47 0.99 11.67
C GLY A 110 4.17 -0.32 12.03
N GLU A 111 3.57 -1.09 12.94
CA GLU A 111 4.17 -2.32 13.45
C GLU A 111 3.76 -3.56 12.63
N ILE A 112 4.74 -4.41 12.31
CA ILE A 112 4.53 -5.79 11.90
C ILE A 112 4.77 -6.70 13.12
N LYS A 113 3.85 -7.63 13.36
CA LYS A 113 3.92 -8.60 14.46
C LYS A 113 4.06 -10.00 13.92
N TYR A 114 5.06 -10.73 14.42
CA TYR A 114 5.35 -12.10 14.03
C TYR A 114 5.11 -13.06 15.18
N TYR A 115 4.46 -14.18 14.90
CA TYR A 115 4.04 -15.17 15.88
C TYR A 115 4.59 -16.56 15.53
N ASP A 116 4.85 -17.39 16.54
CA ASP A 116 5.20 -18.79 16.34
C ASP A 116 3.95 -19.66 16.05
N GLN A 117 4.15 -20.94 15.72
CA GLN A 117 3.04 -21.88 15.44
C GLN A 117 2.11 -22.14 16.64
N LYS A 118 2.47 -21.69 17.85
CA LYS A 118 1.63 -21.77 19.06
C LYS A 118 0.88 -20.45 19.32
N GLY A 119 1.12 -19.44 18.50
CA GLY A 119 0.55 -18.09 18.57
C GLY A 119 1.30 -17.16 19.53
N ASN A 120 2.50 -17.50 20.00
CA ASN A 120 3.28 -16.59 20.84
C ASN A 120 3.95 -15.53 19.98
N LEU A 121 3.86 -14.27 20.39
CA LEU A 121 4.58 -13.17 19.75
C LEU A 121 6.09 -13.40 19.88
N VAL A 122 6.78 -13.45 18.74
CA VAL A 122 8.22 -13.68 18.64
C VAL A 122 8.95 -12.37 18.39
N LYS A 123 8.43 -11.53 17.48
CA LYS A 123 9.10 -10.31 17.01
C LYS A 123 8.05 -9.23 16.72
N THR A 124 8.40 -7.98 17.01
CA THR A 124 7.72 -6.81 16.47
C THR A 124 8.75 -5.96 15.72
N GLU A 125 8.37 -5.47 14.55
CA GLU A 125 9.21 -4.65 13.70
C GLU A 125 8.45 -3.38 13.34
N ASP A 126 9.02 -2.22 13.65
CA ASP A 126 8.40 -0.92 13.38
C ASP A 126 8.91 -0.38 12.04
N THR A 127 8.05 -0.40 11.03
CA THR A 127 8.38 0.05 9.67
C THR A 127 8.42 1.57 9.55
N ASP A 128 7.80 2.29 10.48
CA ASP A 128 7.78 3.75 10.47
C ASP A 128 9.14 4.35 10.85
N LEU A 129 10.05 3.55 11.40
CA LEU A 129 11.39 4.01 11.75
C LEU A 129 12.23 4.43 10.56
N ALA A 130 11.94 3.89 9.36
CA ALA A 130 12.61 4.27 8.12
C ALA A 130 12.43 5.76 7.78
N TYR A 131 11.36 6.38 8.27
CA TYR A 131 11.05 7.79 8.03
C TYR A 131 10.79 8.59 9.31
N LYS A 132 11.26 8.11 10.47
CA LYS A 132 11.03 8.78 11.78
C LYS A 132 11.58 10.21 11.86
N ASP A 133 12.66 10.49 11.12
CA ASP A 133 13.37 11.77 11.15
C ASP A 133 12.79 12.78 10.13
N PHE A 134 11.70 12.40 9.46
CA PHE A 134 11.02 13.20 8.45
C PHE A 134 9.64 13.63 8.95
N SER A 135 9.22 14.82 8.54
CA SER A 135 7.95 15.40 8.97
C SER A 135 6.76 14.73 8.29
N VAL A 136 6.90 14.40 7.00
CA VAL A 136 5.83 13.82 6.19
C VAL A 136 5.95 12.31 6.20
N LYS A 137 5.06 11.68 6.96
CA LYS A 137 4.90 10.22 6.96
C LYS A 137 3.89 9.83 5.89
N LEU A 138 3.69 8.52 5.71
CA LEU A 138 2.79 8.02 4.68
C LEU A 138 1.34 8.53 4.80
N LEU A 139 0.81 8.65 6.03
CA LEU A 139 -0.54 9.18 6.23
C LEU A 139 -0.63 10.67 5.87
N ASP A 140 0.37 11.46 6.24
CA ASP A 140 0.47 12.88 5.87
C ASP A 140 0.58 13.02 4.34
N LEU A 141 1.33 12.14 3.68
CA LEU A 141 1.43 12.08 2.23
C LEU A 141 0.05 11.89 1.58
N PHE A 142 -0.79 10.98 2.09
CA PHE A 142 -2.15 10.82 1.56
C PHE A 142 -3.02 12.06 1.76
N GLU A 143 -2.85 12.80 2.85
CA GLU A 143 -3.56 14.07 3.06
C GLU A 143 -3.11 15.16 2.09
N ILE A 144 -1.81 15.23 1.80
CA ILE A 144 -1.24 16.13 0.80
C ILE A 144 -1.83 15.78 -0.58
N LEU A 145 -1.74 14.51 -1.00
CA LEU A 145 -2.23 14.05 -2.30
C LEU A 145 -3.74 14.26 -2.51
N GLN A 146 -4.55 14.26 -1.44
CA GLN A 146 -5.98 14.58 -1.53
C GLN A 146 -6.24 16.06 -1.85
N LYS A 147 -5.32 16.96 -1.50
CA LYS A 147 -5.42 18.40 -1.74
C LYS A 147 -4.84 18.78 -3.11
N GLU A 148 -3.86 18.01 -3.59
CA GLU A 148 -3.20 18.23 -4.87
C GLU A 148 -4.13 18.05 -6.07
N PRO A 149 -4.07 18.92 -7.10
CA PRO A 149 -4.77 18.68 -8.36
C PRO A 149 -4.15 17.49 -9.10
N LEU A 150 -4.96 16.81 -9.91
CA LEU A 150 -4.51 15.66 -10.71
C LEU A 150 -3.40 16.07 -11.71
N LEU A 151 -3.56 17.23 -12.35
CA LEU A 151 -2.61 17.85 -13.27
C LEU A 151 -2.47 19.34 -12.96
N ASP A 152 -1.27 19.90 -13.07
CA ASP A 152 -1.00 21.33 -12.80
C ASP A 152 -1.16 22.20 -14.06
N GLY A 153 -1.13 21.58 -15.24
CA GLY A 153 -1.17 22.21 -16.55
C GLY A 153 -1.12 21.15 -17.65
N LEU A 154 -1.20 21.60 -18.90
CA LEU A 154 -1.07 20.74 -20.08
C LEU A 154 -0.06 21.36 -21.05
N SER A 155 0.99 20.61 -21.36
CA SER A 155 1.86 20.86 -22.51
C SER A 155 1.09 20.66 -23.82
N MET A 156 1.63 21.16 -24.94
CA MET A 156 1.01 20.95 -26.25
C MET A 156 0.89 19.47 -26.63
N GLU A 157 1.91 18.67 -26.30
CA GLU A 157 1.90 17.22 -26.52
C GLU A 157 0.78 16.54 -25.70
N GLU A 158 0.62 16.90 -24.43
CA GLU A 158 -0.45 16.38 -23.58
C GLU A 158 -1.83 16.79 -24.09
N LYS A 159 -1.99 18.06 -24.51
CA LYS A 159 -3.24 18.52 -25.12
C LYS A 159 -3.59 17.72 -26.37
N GLU A 160 -2.64 17.52 -27.28
CA GLU A 160 -2.84 16.70 -28.48
C GLU A 160 -3.21 15.25 -28.13
N ASN A 161 -2.51 14.67 -27.17
CA ASN A 161 -2.76 13.29 -26.76
C ASN A 161 -4.15 13.14 -26.12
N PHE A 162 -4.52 14.01 -25.17
CA PHE A 162 -5.84 13.97 -24.54
C PHE A 162 -6.98 14.29 -25.51
N ASN A 163 -6.75 15.22 -26.45
CA ASN A 163 -7.73 15.51 -27.50
C ASN A 163 -8.05 14.26 -28.32
N ARG A 164 -7.00 13.49 -28.67
CA ARG A 164 -7.11 12.23 -29.41
C ARG A 164 -7.76 11.11 -28.58
N ILE A 165 -7.35 10.96 -27.32
CA ILE A 165 -7.83 9.89 -26.43
C ILE A 165 -9.31 10.06 -26.09
N PHE A 166 -9.73 11.30 -25.80
CA PHE A 166 -11.08 11.61 -25.33
C PHE A 166 -12.01 12.12 -26.43
N GLU A 167 -11.50 12.27 -27.66
CA GLU A 167 -12.24 12.85 -28.79
C GLU A 167 -12.87 14.21 -28.45
N ILE A 168 -12.11 15.06 -27.74
CA ILE A 168 -12.57 16.40 -27.38
C ILE A 168 -12.78 17.19 -28.69
N ARG A 169 -13.98 17.73 -28.90
CA ARG A 169 -14.33 18.41 -30.16
C ARG A 169 -13.79 19.85 -30.20
N LYS A 170 -12.49 20.02 -29.98
CA LYS A 170 -11.77 21.30 -29.99
C LYS A 170 -10.45 21.18 -30.75
N GLU A 171 -9.90 22.31 -31.19
CA GLU A 171 -8.50 22.33 -31.62
C GLU A 171 -7.60 22.04 -30.41
N SER A 172 -6.52 21.27 -30.60
CA SER A 172 -5.68 20.81 -29.48
C SER A 172 -5.15 21.98 -28.63
N LYS A 173 -4.86 23.15 -29.22
CA LYS A 173 -4.40 24.34 -28.48
C LYS A 173 -5.43 24.84 -27.44
N ASP A 174 -6.72 24.60 -27.70
CA ASP A 174 -7.87 25.08 -26.92
C ASP A 174 -8.36 24.07 -25.88
N VAL A 175 -7.74 22.89 -25.80
CA VAL A 175 -8.03 21.89 -24.76
C VAL A 175 -7.56 22.43 -23.41
N SER A 176 -8.47 22.47 -22.43
CA SER A 176 -8.20 22.93 -21.07
C SER A 176 -8.12 21.78 -20.06
N LEU A 177 -7.65 22.08 -18.85
CA LEU A 177 -7.64 21.11 -17.74
C LEU A 177 -9.07 20.66 -17.39
N GLU A 178 -10.05 21.55 -17.45
CA GLU A 178 -11.45 21.24 -17.15
C GLU A 178 -12.03 20.23 -18.14
N ASP A 179 -11.68 20.33 -19.43
CA ASP A 179 -12.07 19.34 -20.43
C ASP A 179 -11.53 17.96 -20.05
N VAL A 180 -10.24 17.90 -19.70
CA VAL A 180 -9.56 16.65 -19.33
C VAL A 180 -10.10 16.07 -18.01
N PHE A 181 -10.32 16.91 -16.98
CA PHE A 181 -10.86 16.48 -15.69
C PHE A 181 -12.30 15.98 -15.78
N LYS A 182 -13.10 16.50 -16.72
CA LYS A 182 -14.44 15.99 -16.98
C LYS A 182 -14.40 14.55 -17.47
N GLU A 183 -13.46 14.22 -18.35
CA GLU A 183 -13.29 12.87 -18.90
C GLU A 183 -12.72 11.91 -17.86
N PHE A 184 -11.76 12.35 -17.04
CA PHE A 184 -11.30 11.58 -15.89
C PHE A 184 -12.34 11.43 -14.77
N LYS A 185 -13.35 12.31 -14.73
CA LYS A 185 -14.31 12.45 -13.62
C LYS A 185 -13.63 12.73 -12.28
N GLN A 186 -12.46 13.35 -12.31
CA GLN A 186 -11.61 13.62 -11.16
C GLN A 186 -10.68 14.80 -11.48
N ASN A 187 -10.52 15.71 -10.51
CA ASN A 187 -9.64 16.87 -10.59
C ASN A 187 -8.57 16.91 -9.48
N LYS A 188 -8.66 16.01 -8.49
CA LYS A 188 -7.66 15.82 -7.42
C LYS A 188 -6.79 14.62 -7.70
N PHE A 189 -5.57 14.60 -7.18
CA PHE A 189 -4.65 13.48 -7.38
C PHE A 189 -5.16 12.22 -6.66
N LEU A 190 -5.74 12.37 -5.47
CA LEU A 190 -6.32 11.27 -4.71
C LEU A 190 -7.72 11.62 -4.20
N ASN A 191 -8.67 10.73 -4.41
CA ASN A 191 -9.99 10.75 -3.81
C ASN A 191 -10.15 9.53 -2.90
N SER A 192 -9.96 9.74 -1.60
CA SER A 192 -10.07 8.67 -0.60
C SER A 192 -11.49 8.09 -0.48
N MET A 193 -12.52 8.80 -0.96
CA MET A 193 -13.91 8.33 -0.97
C MET A 193 -14.21 7.33 -2.09
N ASP A 194 -13.35 7.21 -3.10
CA ASP A 194 -13.52 6.30 -4.24
C ASP A 194 -12.62 5.08 -4.08
N ASP A 195 -13.21 3.88 -3.96
CA ASP A 195 -12.45 2.63 -3.81
C ASP A 195 -11.51 2.34 -4.97
N LYS A 196 -11.93 2.64 -6.21
CA LYS A 196 -11.08 2.47 -7.39
C LYS A 196 -9.88 3.40 -7.29
N ASP A 197 -10.12 4.64 -6.87
CA ASP A 197 -9.05 5.63 -6.76
C ASP A 197 -8.08 5.32 -5.62
N ARG A 198 -8.59 4.84 -4.48
CA ARG A 198 -7.78 4.33 -3.36
C ARG A 198 -6.86 3.18 -3.77
N ARG A 199 -7.16 2.44 -4.84
CA ARG A 199 -6.34 1.34 -5.38
C ARG A 199 -5.46 1.77 -6.55
N SER A 200 -5.60 3.00 -7.04
CA SER A 200 -4.91 3.48 -8.23
C SER A 200 -3.44 3.86 -7.99
N LEU A 201 -2.98 4.02 -6.74
CA LEU A 201 -1.58 4.28 -6.49
C LEU A 201 -0.82 2.95 -6.59
N ILE A 202 -0.17 2.73 -7.73
CA ILE A 202 0.53 1.49 -8.06
C ILE A 202 2.03 1.54 -7.73
N GLY A 203 2.52 2.69 -7.28
CA GLY A 203 3.86 2.82 -6.71
C GLY A 203 3.86 3.82 -5.56
N ILE A 204 4.43 3.43 -4.43
CA ILE A 204 4.79 4.32 -3.32
C ILE A 204 6.18 3.89 -2.87
N ASP A 205 7.13 4.82 -2.92
CA ASP A 205 8.51 4.57 -2.55
C ASP A 205 9.08 5.78 -1.79
N PHE A 206 10.01 5.51 -0.88
CA PHE A 206 10.66 6.52 -0.06
C PHE A 206 12.17 6.54 -0.33
N ASN A 207 12.66 7.68 -0.83
CA ASN A 207 14.08 7.89 -1.06
C ASN A 207 14.69 8.67 0.10
N GLU A 208 15.33 7.96 1.03
CA GLU A 208 15.96 8.55 2.21
C GLU A 208 17.07 9.57 1.86
N THR A 209 17.88 9.28 0.83
CA THR A 209 19.00 10.15 0.44
C THR A 209 18.54 11.50 -0.09
N LYS A 210 17.49 11.48 -0.92
CA LYS A 210 16.89 12.68 -1.52
C LYS A 210 15.81 13.29 -0.65
N LYS A 211 15.36 12.57 0.39
CA LYS A 211 14.28 12.98 1.29
C LYS A 211 12.98 13.22 0.53
N GLU A 212 12.64 12.31 -0.39
CA GLU A 212 11.46 12.44 -1.25
C GLU A 212 10.60 11.18 -1.21
N TRP A 213 9.29 11.37 -1.19
CA TRP A 213 8.31 10.36 -1.53
C TRP A 213 8.10 10.36 -3.04
N LYS A 214 8.13 9.18 -3.66
CA LYS A 214 7.72 8.97 -5.05
C LYS A 214 6.41 8.21 -5.06
N VAL A 215 5.39 8.77 -5.70
CA VAL A 215 4.09 8.12 -5.87
C VAL A 215 3.74 8.02 -7.35
N VAL A 216 3.26 6.85 -7.75
CA VAL A 216 2.82 6.55 -9.12
C VAL A 216 1.33 6.23 -9.08
N LYS A 217 0.53 7.05 -9.76
CA LYS A 217 -0.89 6.85 -9.94
C LYS A 217 -1.16 6.25 -11.31
N ASP A 218 -1.93 5.19 -11.34
CA ASP A 218 -2.44 4.55 -12.55
C ASP A 218 -3.75 5.17 -12.99
N LEU A 219 -3.79 5.63 -14.23
CA LEU A 219 -4.98 6.18 -14.89
C LEU A 219 -5.44 5.27 -16.03
N TYR A 220 -5.12 3.97 -16.02
CA TYR A 220 -5.48 3.03 -17.09
C TYR A 220 -6.94 3.20 -17.56
N PRO A 221 -7.17 3.31 -18.88
CA PRO A 221 -6.23 3.10 -20.00
C PRO A 221 -5.50 4.37 -20.48
N PHE A 222 -5.45 5.43 -19.68
CA PHE A 222 -5.00 6.75 -20.13
C PHE A 222 -3.53 7.06 -19.84
N GLY A 223 -2.86 6.27 -19.01
CA GLY A 223 -1.45 6.42 -18.68
C GLY A 223 -1.19 6.47 -17.19
N LEU A 224 -0.08 7.10 -16.81
CA LEU A 224 0.39 7.19 -15.42
C LEU A 224 0.69 8.65 -15.04
N ILE A 225 0.60 8.96 -13.75
CA ILE A 225 1.15 10.20 -13.20
C ILE A 225 2.16 9.86 -12.11
N ASN A 226 3.38 10.37 -12.27
CA ASN A 226 4.43 10.31 -11.27
C ASN A 226 4.44 11.63 -10.51
N ILE A 227 4.38 11.58 -9.18
CA ILE A 227 4.52 12.74 -8.31
C ILE A 227 5.66 12.50 -7.31
N LYS A 228 6.45 13.55 -7.07
CA LYS A 228 7.47 13.58 -6.01
C LYS A 228 7.10 14.61 -4.97
N VAL A 229 7.20 14.25 -3.70
CA VAL A 229 6.85 15.11 -2.56
C VAL A 229 8.04 15.16 -1.60
N ASP A 230 8.44 16.35 -1.19
CA ASP A 230 9.49 16.55 -0.19
C ASP A 230 9.04 16.00 1.16
N ALA A 231 9.83 15.12 1.76
CA ALA A 231 9.49 14.45 3.01
C ALA A 231 9.64 15.34 4.25
N ASN A 232 10.30 16.50 4.13
CA ASN A 232 10.51 17.42 5.26
C ASN A 232 9.37 18.42 5.41
N ASP A 233 8.75 18.85 4.31
CA ASP A 233 7.74 19.92 4.31
C ASP A 233 6.46 19.62 3.52
N GLY A 234 6.42 18.52 2.75
CA GLY A 234 5.23 18.10 2.01
C GLY A 234 5.01 18.82 0.69
N ARG A 235 5.96 19.67 0.25
CA ARG A 235 5.86 20.36 -1.03
C ARG A 235 6.01 19.38 -2.20
N VAL A 236 5.16 19.52 -3.21
CA VAL A 236 5.34 18.81 -4.48
C VAL A 236 6.57 19.34 -5.21
N LEU A 237 7.52 18.44 -5.49
CA LEU A 237 8.76 18.74 -6.19
C LEU A 237 8.63 18.56 -7.71
N GLU A 238 7.87 17.56 -8.12
CA GLU A 238 7.67 17.20 -9.52
C GLU A 238 6.32 16.51 -9.70
N LYS A 239 5.63 16.80 -10.81
CA LYS A 239 4.44 16.07 -11.25
C LYS A 239 4.53 15.88 -12.77
N LYS A 240 4.51 14.63 -13.22
CA LYS A 240 4.74 14.28 -14.61
C LYS A 240 3.76 13.22 -15.07
N TYR A 241 3.02 13.54 -16.13
CA TYR A 241 2.19 12.57 -16.84
C TYR A 241 3.03 11.76 -17.84
N GLU A 242 2.71 10.48 -17.96
CA GLU A 242 3.28 9.57 -18.93
C GLU A 242 2.15 8.85 -19.66
N ALA A 243 2.08 9.05 -20.98
CA ALA A 243 1.05 8.44 -21.81
C ALA A 243 1.07 6.91 -21.72
N GLU A 244 -0.12 6.30 -21.86
CA GLU A 244 -0.26 4.85 -21.86
C GLU A 244 0.59 4.20 -22.95
N LYS A 245 1.33 3.15 -22.57
CA LYS A 245 2.17 2.35 -23.47
C LYS A 245 1.92 0.85 -23.31
N ARG A 246 1.10 0.45 -22.35
CA ARG A 246 0.71 -0.95 -22.13
C ARG A 246 -0.22 -1.41 -23.28
N PRO A 247 -0.09 -2.68 -23.71
CA PRO A 247 -0.87 -3.23 -24.82
C PRO A 247 -2.37 -3.33 -24.50
#